data_AF-A0A7X5Y8H7-F1
#
_entry.id   AF-A0A7X5Y8H7-F1
#
_cell.length_a   1.000
_cell.length_b   1.000
_cell.length_c   1.000
_cell.angle_alpha   90.00
_cell.angle_beta   90.00
_cell.angle_gamma   90.00
#
_symmetry.space_group_name_H-M   'P 1'
#
loop_
_entity.id
_entity.type
_entity.pdbx_description
1 polymer ?
#
loop_
_entity_poly.entity_id
_entity_poly.type
_entity_poly.pdbx_seq_one_letter_code
_entity_poly.pdbx_strand_id
1 'polypeptide(L)'
;MTNQPASCSSLLPADWRQGIAPAPLPTGQTVADWIVFGDQQTGRLDQANGRTRDAIEVVARCEERDRAAVRSATRPRLFGIRL
;
A
#
# COMPACT_ATOMS: atom_id res chain seq x y z
N MET A 1 -0.18 -6.39 -25.92
CA MET A 1 -0.09 -5.84 -24.55
C MET A 1 0.19 -4.36 -24.68
N THR A 2 -0.83 -3.51 -24.53
CA THR A 2 -0.67 -2.07 -24.61
C THR A 2 0.04 -1.59 -23.35
N ASN A 3 1.22 -1.00 -23.52
CA ASN A 3 2.05 -0.48 -22.44
C ASN A 3 1.46 0.87 -21.97
N GLN A 4 0.29 0.84 -21.33
CA GLN A 4 -0.23 2.04 -20.68
C GLN A 4 0.53 2.27 -19.38
N PRO A 5 0.91 3.52 -19.07
CA PRO A 5 1.54 3.84 -17.80
C PRO A 5 0.59 3.43 -16.67
N ALA A 6 1.02 2.49 -15.83
CA ALA A 6 0.26 2.06 -14.67
C ALA A 6 0.13 3.23 -13.69
N SER A 7 -1.10 3.61 -13.34
CA SER A 7 -1.36 4.57 -12.27
C SER A 7 -0.83 4.03 -10.94
N CYS A 8 -0.32 4.88 -10.05
CA CYS A 8 0.33 4.40 -8.82
C CYS A 8 -0.58 3.54 -7.94
N SER A 9 -1.87 3.87 -7.87
CA SER A 9 -2.86 3.09 -7.11
C SER A 9 -3.14 1.70 -7.70
N SER A 10 -2.83 1.47 -8.98
CA SER A 10 -2.97 0.15 -9.61
C SER A 10 -1.87 -0.84 -9.21
N LEU A 11 -0.80 -0.35 -8.59
CA LEU A 11 0.30 -1.19 -8.08
C LEU A 11 0.02 -1.79 -6.71
N LEU A 12 -1.02 -1.30 -6.01
CA LEU A 12 -1.46 -1.88 -4.74
C LEU A 12 -2.23 -3.20 -4.99
N PRO A 13 -2.02 -4.24 -4.16
CA PRO A 13 -2.83 -5.45 -4.24
C PRO A 13 -4.33 -5.14 -4.13
N ALA A 14 -5.13 -5.72 -5.03
CA ALA A 14 -6.55 -5.39 -5.13
C ALA A 14 -7.34 -5.73 -3.87
N ASP A 15 -6.95 -6.80 -3.18
CA ASP A 15 -7.54 -7.28 -1.93
C ASP A 15 -7.30 -6.34 -0.75
N TRP A 16 -6.28 -5.47 -0.80
CA TRP A 16 -6.03 -4.51 0.28
C TRP A 16 -7.15 -3.47 0.43
N ARG A 17 -7.92 -3.23 -0.64
CA ARG A 17 -9.11 -2.35 -0.59
C ARG A 17 -10.21 -2.89 0.34
N GLN A 18 -10.19 -4.18 0.64
CA GLN A 18 -11.18 -4.82 1.53
C GLN A 18 -10.87 -4.56 3.01
N GLY A 19 -9.66 -4.09 3.33
CA GLY A 19 -9.22 -3.92 4.72
C GLY A 19 -8.88 -5.24 5.41
N ILE A 20 -8.69 -5.18 6.73
CA ILE A 20 -8.48 -6.34 7.59
C ILE A 20 -9.76 -6.57 8.39
N ALA A 21 -10.30 -7.79 8.32
CA ALA A 21 -11.43 -8.17 9.16
C ALA A 21 -11.06 -8.10 10.65
N PRO A 22 -11.94 -7.59 11.52
CA PRO A 22 -11.70 -7.55 12.96
C PRO A 22 -11.60 -8.96 13.55
N ALA A 23 -11.11 -9.06 14.79
CA ALA A 23 -11.23 -10.30 15.54
C ALA A 23 -12.72 -10.59 15.84
N PRO A 24 -13.15 -11.86 15.83
CA PRO A 24 -14.52 -12.20 16.19
C PRO A 24 -14.78 -11.85 17.66
N LEU A 25 -15.95 -11.27 17.96
CA LEU A 25 -16.33 -11.00 19.33
C LEU A 25 -16.37 -12.30 20.15
N PRO A 26 -15.91 -12.28 21.41
CA PRO A 26 -15.96 -13.46 22.25
C PRO A 26 -17.42 -13.83 22.55
N THR A 27 -17.73 -15.12 22.48
CA THR A 27 -19.05 -15.65 22.87
C THR A 27 -19.13 -15.97 24.37
N GLY A 28 -17.97 -16.10 25.01
CA GLY A 28 -17.85 -16.32 26.45
C GLY A 28 -17.98 -15.02 27.25
N GLN A 29 -18.30 -15.15 28.54
CA GLN A 29 -18.47 -14.02 29.47
C GLN A 29 -17.31 -13.91 30.46
N THR A 30 -16.21 -14.66 30.27
CA THR A 30 -15.07 -14.61 31.18
C THR A 30 -14.09 -13.52 30.78
N VAL A 31 -13.36 -12.97 31.76
CA VAL A 31 -12.26 -12.02 31.49
C VAL A 31 -11.21 -12.63 30.55
N ALA A 32 -10.95 -13.93 30.66
CA ALA A 32 -9.99 -14.62 29.81
C ALA A 32 -10.38 -14.57 28.32
N ASP A 33 -11.67 -14.74 27.99
CA ASP A 33 -12.16 -14.67 26.61
C ASP A 33 -11.94 -13.26 26.01
N TRP A 34 -12.16 -12.22 26.81
CA TRP A 34 -11.95 -10.83 26.41
C TRP A 34 -10.46 -10.48 26.23
N ILE A 35 -9.57 -11.07 27.04
CA ILE A 35 -8.12 -10.92 26.87
C ILE A 35 -7.69 -11.52 25.53
N VAL A 36 -8.16 -12.73 25.20
CA VAL A 36 -7.85 -13.39 23.91
C VAL A 36 -8.36 -12.55 22.74
N PHE A 37 -9.58 -12.02 22.84
CA PHE A 37 -10.12 -11.10 21.83
C PHE A 37 -9.25 -9.86 21.65
N GLY A 38 -8.84 -9.21 22.75
CA GLY A 38 -8.00 -8.01 22.71
C GLY A 38 -6.63 -8.24 22.06
N ASP A 39 -5.99 -9.36 22.36
CA ASP A 39 -4.72 -9.78 21.74
C ASP A 39 -4.89 -9.98 20.22
N GLN A 40 -5.89 -10.76 19.81
CA GLN A 40 -6.20 -10.98 18.40
C GLN A 40 -6.52 -9.67 17.68
N GLN A 41 -7.31 -8.80 18.29
CA GLN A 41 -7.69 -7.51 17.71
C GLN A 41 -6.49 -6.58 17.54
N THR A 42 -5.52 -6.64 18.46
CA THR A 42 -4.26 -5.90 18.36
C THR A 42 -3.39 -6.42 17.22
N GLY A 43 -3.27 -7.75 17.06
CA GLY A 43 -2.59 -8.34 15.90
C GLY A 43 -3.21 -7.95 14.55
N ARG A 44 -4.55 -7.85 14.47
CA ARG A 44 -5.25 -7.34 13.29
C ARG A 44 -4.92 -5.86 13.02
N LEU A 45 -4.82 -5.04 14.07
CA LEU A 45 -4.44 -3.64 13.95
C LEU A 45 -3.01 -3.48 13.45
N ASP A 46 -2.07 -4.28 13.95
CA ASP A 46 -0.69 -4.29 13.47
C ASP A 46 -0.60 -4.66 11.99
N GLN A 47 -1.39 -5.65 11.55
CA GLN A 47 -1.49 -6.01 10.15
C GLN A 47 -2.04 -4.87 9.28
N ALA A 48 -3.08 -4.18 9.73
CA ALA A 48 -3.67 -3.05 9.02
C ALA A 48 -2.71 -1.86 8.91
N ASN A 49 -1.99 -1.57 9.99
CA ASN A 49 -0.95 -0.53 10.04
C ASN A 49 0.24 -0.90 9.14
N GLY A 50 0.62 -2.18 9.09
CA GLY A 50 1.62 -2.70 8.15
C GLY A 50 1.23 -2.44 6.70
N ARG A 51 0.03 -2.88 6.28
CA ARG A 51 -0.48 -2.62 4.92
C ARG A 51 -0.53 -1.13 4.59
N THR A 52 -0.88 -0.28 5.55
CA THR A 52 -0.87 1.17 5.37
C THR A 52 0.53 1.70 5.04
N ARG A 53 1.54 1.30 5.82
CA ARG A 53 2.93 1.71 5.57
C ARG A 53 3.44 1.21 4.22
N ASP A 54 3.17 -0.05 3.90
CA ASP A 54 3.59 -0.66 2.64
C ASP A 54 2.91 0.03 1.44
N ALA A 55 1.62 0.36 1.55
CA ALA A 55 0.90 1.07 0.50
C ALA A 55 1.49 2.47 0.24
N ILE A 56 1.82 3.19 1.31
CA ILE A 56 2.51 4.48 1.23
C ILE A 56 3.86 4.32 0.51
N GLU A 57 4.65 3.31 0.87
CA GLU A 57 5.94 3.08 0.24
C GLU A 57 5.82 2.75 -1.26
N VAL A 58 4.87 1.88 -1.64
CA VAL A 58 4.60 1.53 -3.04
C VAL A 58 4.24 2.77 -3.85
N VAL A 59 3.33 3.60 -3.34
CA VAL A 59 2.92 4.84 -4.00
C VAL A 59 4.09 5.82 -4.10
N ALA A 60 4.85 6.02 -3.03
CA ALA A 60 6.02 6.91 -3.03
C ALA A 60 7.09 6.49 -4.06
N ARG A 61 7.35 5.18 -4.19
CA ARG A 61 8.27 4.64 -5.22
C ARG A 61 7.74 4.86 -6.63
N CYS A 62 6.44 4.71 -6.84
CA CYS A 62 5.80 5.01 -8.12
C CYS A 62 5.93 6.49 -8.47
N GLU A 63 5.70 7.39 -7.52
CA GLU A 63 5.84 8.82 -7.72
C GLU A 63 7.29 9.23 -8.04
N GLU A 64 8.29 8.59 -7.43
CA GLU A 64 9.70 8.78 -7.80
C GLU A 64 9.98 8.36 -9.24
N ARG A 65 9.48 7.19 -9.65
CA ARG A 65 9.59 6.72 -11.03
C ARG A 65 8.98 7.73 -12.00
N ASP A 66 7.77 8.21 -11.71
CA ASP A 66 7.06 9.15 -12.56
C ASP A 66 7.79 10.50 -12.62
N ARG A 67 8.32 11.00 -11.49
CA ARG A 67 9.19 12.19 -11.46
C ARG A 67 10.46 11.99 -12.28
N ALA A 68 11.09 10.82 -12.25
CA ALA A 68 12.27 10.51 -13.06
C ALA A 68 11.95 10.48 -14.56
N ALA A 69 10.79 9.94 -14.94
CA ALA A 69 10.31 9.93 -16.31
C ALA A 69 10.08 11.36 -16.82
N VAL A 70 9.41 12.21 -16.03
CA VAL A 70 9.20 13.63 -16.34
C VAL A 70 10.54 14.35 -16.52
N ARG A 71 11.47 14.23 -15.56
CA ARG A 71 12.81 14.85 -15.66
C ARG A 71 13.55 14.42 -16.92
N SER A 72 13.46 13.15 -17.30
CA SER A 72 14.12 12.62 -18.51
C SER A 72 13.46 13.09 -19.80
N ALA A 73 12.14 13.34 -19.77
CA ALA A 73 11.39 13.86 -20.90
C ALA A 73 11.59 15.36 -21.11
N THR A 74 11.81 16.12 -20.02
CA THR A 74 12.00 17.58 -20.05
C THR A 74 13.46 18.01 -20.19
N ARG A 75 14.43 17.07 -20.17
CA ARG A 75 15.84 17.39 -20.44
C ARG A 75 16.00 18.03 -21.82
N PRO A 76 16.70 19.19 -21.92
CA PRO A 76 16.91 19.86 -23.20
C PRO A 76 17.66 18.94 -24.15
N ARG A 77 17.14 18.81 -25.39
CA ARG A 77 17.77 18.03 -26.45
C ARG A 77 18.71 18.96 -27.20
N LEU A 78 20.01 18.69 -27.13
CA LEU A 78 20.99 19.37 -27.97
C LEU A 78 21.19 18.50 -29.22
N PHE A 79 20.91 19.06 -30.40
CA PHE A 79 21.03 18.37 -31.69
C PHE A 79 20.25 17.03 -31.80
N GLY A 80 19.09 16.92 -31.13
CA GLY A 80 18.24 15.73 -31.19
C GLY A 80 18.69 14.54 -30.32
N ILE A 81 19.83 14.66 -29.63
CA ILE A 81 20.40 13.64 -28.74
C ILE A 81 20.02 13.99 -27.29
N ARG A 82 19.66 12.98 -26.48
CA ARG A 82 19.47 13.15 -25.03
C ARG A 82 20.84 13.38 -24.38
N LEU A 83 21.10 14.60 -23.88
CA LEU A 83 22.22 14.92 -22.98
C LEU A 83 21.98 14.38 -21.57
#